data_AF-A0A1E7RML5-F1
#
_entry.id   AF-A0A1E7RML5-F1
#
_cell.length_a   1.000
_cell.length_b   1.000
_cell.length_c   1.000
_cell.angle_alpha   90.00
_cell.angle_beta   90.00
_cell.angle_gamma   90.00
#
_symmetry.space_group_name_H-M   'P 1'
#
loop_
_entity.id
_entity.type
_entity.pdbx_description
1 polymer ?
#
loop_
_entity_poly.entity_id
_entity_poly.type
_entity_poly.pdbx_seq_one_letter_code
_entity_poly.pdbx_strand_id
1 'polypeptide(L)'
;MSMHGVAARILLCALLLLAWLPAQARIDPLKRCTMTLSPGMIDYGQLTRMQGISRPFLPGQGPGLARGPGLIRPSGMALPAHTLFLNLVCPQPINLTMLFHAPSRDPSTFDLGGAGFYTLRVHDVRVDEQPVDIGLVTVPGEPPSTIAELLEWVPEHAWVPMRAGMQVPGSRLSAQIDVQAWVTADLASVRDAQAWEAEGLIDAEDARQFVALGQRAQAMPSACTPRLSPATLDLGTVPRSNLHADFATALAPRTVQLQLNCSGPALLAVKLLDNRAGADAAGWAAGVPDPGRFAITPREGGVAGIYGLSFGAVMADGQLMQVVEGAGERASTWSPHPDGSPLQRFDAQSTVYAFAQPGHAVPAAVDNLSAPIQVDVQLAPASTLEGGDEILLDGSVTIEIVYL
;
A
#
# COMPACT_ATOMS: atom_id res chain seq x y z
N MET A 1 -15.58 -67.12 98.06
CA MET A 1 -16.37 -66.39 97.03
C MET A 1 -15.37 -65.64 96.17
N SER A 2 -15.26 -66.05 94.90
CA SER A 2 -14.26 -65.61 93.92
C SER A 2 -15.01 -65.24 92.62
N MET A 3 -14.71 -64.06 92.07
CA MET A 3 -15.11 -63.58 90.73
C MET A 3 -13.83 -62.90 90.18
N HIS A 4 -13.12 -63.34 89.14
CA HIS A 4 -13.38 -63.57 87.69
C HIS A 4 -13.63 -62.31 86.83
N GLY A 5 -12.62 -62.02 85.97
CA GLY A 5 -12.69 -61.39 84.61
C GLY A 5 -12.78 -59.85 84.54
N VAL A 6 -12.12 -59.10 83.64
CA VAL A 6 -11.69 -59.35 82.24
C VAL A 6 -10.61 -58.31 81.76
N ALA A 7 -9.61 -58.79 80.99
CA ALA A 7 -8.85 -58.30 79.79
C ALA A 7 -8.91 -56.80 79.34
N ALA A 8 -7.99 -56.16 78.58
CA ALA A 8 -6.68 -56.45 77.95
C ALA A 8 -6.13 -55.21 77.15
N ARG A 9 -4.86 -55.31 76.66
CA ARG A 9 -4.15 -54.64 75.52
C ARG A 9 -3.29 -53.39 75.81
N ILE A 10 -1.94 -53.49 75.88
CA ILE A 10 -0.86 -53.55 74.84
C ILE A 10 -0.71 -52.25 74.01
N LEU A 11 0.43 -51.52 74.12
CA LEU A 11 1.36 -51.24 73.00
C LEU A 11 2.66 -50.49 73.41
N LEU A 12 3.76 -50.92 72.78
CA LEU A 12 5.14 -50.40 72.75
C LEU A 12 5.26 -48.92 72.31
N CYS A 13 6.25 -48.19 72.81
CA CYS A 13 6.83 -47.04 72.11
C CYS A 13 8.36 -47.05 72.20
N ALA A 14 8.98 -47.21 71.04
CA ALA A 14 10.43 -47.24 70.80
C ALA A 14 10.98 -45.81 70.69
N LEU A 15 12.13 -45.54 71.32
CA LEU A 15 12.91 -44.33 71.11
C LEU A 15 13.69 -44.42 69.78
N LEU A 16 13.35 -43.57 68.82
CA LEU A 16 14.10 -43.29 67.59
C LEU A 16 14.75 -41.90 67.72
N LEU A 17 16.08 -41.86 67.86
CA LEU A 17 16.89 -40.64 67.73
C LEU A 17 17.00 -40.29 66.25
N LEU A 18 16.17 -39.34 65.80
CA LEU A 18 16.29 -38.71 64.47
C LEU A 18 17.27 -37.53 64.55
N ALA A 19 18.44 -37.70 63.93
CA ALA A 19 19.35 -36.61 63.64
C ALA A 19 18.68 -35.64 62.65
N TRP A 20 18.37 -34.43 63.11
CA TRP A 20 17.95 -33.31 62.26
C TRP A 20 19.17 -32.76 61.51
N LEU A 21 19.34 -33.19 60.26
CA LEU A 21 20.10 -32.41 59.27
C LEU A 21 19.17 -31.30 58.76
N PRO A 22 19.53 -30.01 58.84
CA PRO A 22 18.77 -28.99 58.15
C PRO A 22 18.98 -29.20 56.65
N ALA A 23 17.96 -29.72 55.97
CA ALA A 23 17.88 -29.69 54.52
C ALA A 23 17.77 -28.21 54.09
N GLN A 24 18.90 -27.58 53.80
CA GLN A 24 18.92 -26.29 53.14
C GLN A 24 18.49 -26.51 51.68
N ALA A 25 17.20 -26.31 51.40
CA ALA A 25 16.74 -26.11 50.05
C ALA A 25 17.41 -24.82 49.53
N ARG A 26 18.42 -24.96 48.67
CA ARG A 26 18.92 -23.82 47.88
C ARG A 26 17.88 -23.53 46.81
N ILE A 27 17.14 -22.45 46.99
CA ILE A 27 16.45 -21.80 45.89
C ILE A 27 17.56 -21.18 45.03
N ASP A 28 17.85 -21.80 43.88
CA ASP A 28 18.76 -21.24 42.88
C ASP A 28 18.19 -19.86 42.49
N PRO A 29 18.90 -18.75 42.75
CA PRO A 29 18.38 -17.43 42.45
C PRO A 29 18.23 -17.33 40.94
N LEU A 30 16.98 -17.46 40.48
CA LEU A 30 16.48 -17.34 39.11
C LEU A 30 17.58 -16.95 38.11
N LYS A 31 17.96 -17.89 37.25
CA LYS A 31 18.71 -17.68 35.99
C LYS A 31 17.95 -16.69 35.11
N ARG A 32 17.93 -15.41 35.47
CA ARG A 32 17.27 -14.37 34.69
C ARG A 32 18.26 -13.87 33.67
N CYS A 33 18.34 -14.59 32.56
CA CYS A 33 18.87 -14.00 31.36
C CYS A 33 17.99 -12.79 30.96
N THR A 34 18.58 -11.84 30.24
CA THR A 34 17.87 -10.70 29.66
C THR A 34 18.10 -10.69 28.17
N MET A 35 17.02 -10.61 27.39
CA MET A 35 17.07 -10.57 25.94
C MET A 35 16.47 -9.26 25.43
N THR A 36 17.08 -8.67 24.41
CA THR A 36 16.62 -7.43 23.78
C THR A 36 16.76 -7.52 22.27
N LEU A 37 15.82 -6.90 21.56
CA LEU A 37 15.84 -6.74 20.11
C LEU A 37 15.64 -5.25 19.79
N SER A 38 16.50 -4.68 18.96
CA SER A 38 16.42 -3.28 18.58
C SER A 38 16.65 -3.07 17.08
N PRO A 39 15.70 -2.45 16.35
CA PRO A 39 14.32 -2.19 16.78
C PRO A 39 13.53 -3.50 16.98
N GLY A 40 12.53 -3.49 17.87
CA GLY A 40 11.58 -4.61 18.01
C GLY A 40 10.36 -4.50 17.10
N MET A 41 10.21 -3.37 16.40
CA MET A 41 9.12 -3.10 15.47
C MET A 41 9.69 -2.41 14.23
N ILE A 42 9.37 -2.95 13.05
CA ILE A 42 9.65 -2.33 11.76
C ILE A 42 8.36 -1.67 11.26
N ASP A 43 8.45 -0.38 10.97
CA ASP A 43 7.37 0.40 10.38
C ASP A 43 7.76 0.79 8.95
N TYR A 44 7.14 0.16 7.97
CA TYR A 44 7.36 0.47 6.56
C TYR A 44 6.57 1.71 6.09
N GLY A 45 5.71 2.27 6.94
CA GLY A 45 4.92 3.46 6.63
C GLY A 45 3.84 3.23 5.57
N GLN A 46 3.54 4.31 4.83
CA GLN A 46 2.55 4.29 3.76
C GLN A 46 3.18 3.87 2.44
N LEU A 47 2.75 2.73 1.91
CA LEU A 47 3.17 2.23 0.62
C LEU A 47 2.33 2.88 -0.49
N THR A 48 3.00 3.60 -1.39
CA THR A 48 2.40 4.16 -2.62
C THR A 48 3.01 3.51 -3.86
N ARG A 49 2.25 3.53 -4.96
CA ARG A 49 2.48 2.76 -6.21
C ARG A 49 3.91 2.82 -6.78
N MET A 50 4.67 3.90 -6.59
CA MET A 50 6.00 4.08 -7.21
C MET A 50 7.22 4.00 -6.29
N GLN A 51 7.08 3.78 -4.99
CA GLN A 51 8.27 3.43 -4.19
C GLN A 51 8.84 2.03 -4.58
N GLY A 52 8.04 1.24 -5.28
CA GLY A 52 8.42 -0.03 -5.90
C GLY A 52 8.86 0.06 -7.35
N ILE A 53 9.59 1.11 -7.78
CA ILE A 53 10.41 0.96 -8.99
C ILE A 53 11.30 -0.25 -8.71
N SER A 54 11.05 -1.31 -9.45
CA SER A 54 11.93 -2.46 -9.57
C SER A 54 13.28 -1.92 -10.02
N ARG A 55 14.14 -1.55 -9.08
CA ARG A 55 15.56 -1.44 -9.38
C ARG A 55 15.91 -2.82 -9.93
N PRO A 56 16.32 -2.96 -11.20
CA PRO A 56 16.85 -4.22 -11.65
C PRO A 56 18.00 -4.52 -10.69
N PHE A 57 17.85 -5.61 -9.93
CA PHE A 57 18.95 -6.14 -9.16
C PHE A 57 20.08 -6.39 -10.16
N LEU A 58 21.08 -5.52 -10.17
CA LEU A 58 22.31 -5.75 -10.90
C LEU A 58 22.88 -7.05 -10.31
N PRO A 59 23.02 -8.13 -11.12
CA PRO A 59 23.57 -9.37 -10.61
C PRO A 59 25.03 -9.11 -10.22
N GLY A 60 25.31 -8.90 -8.93
CA GLY A 60 26.67 -8.78 -8.41
C GLY A 60 26.95 -7.81 -7.26
N GLN A 61 25.96 -7.15 -6.64
CA GLN A 61 26.22 -6.25 -5.49
C GLN A 61 25.36 -6.48 -4.23
N GLY A 62 24.79 -7.68 -4.07
CA GLY A 62 24.22 -8.14 -2.79
C GLY A 62 24.93 -9.43 -2.35
N PRO A 63 25.08 -9.69 -1.05
CA PRO A 63 25.77 -10.88 -0.58
C PRO A 63 24.96 -12.14 -0.95
N GLY A 64 25.56 -12.91 -1.87
CA GLY A 64 25.39 -14.34 -2.09
C GLY A 64 24.00 -14.98 -1.92
N LEU A 65 23.09 -14.79 -2.88
CA LEU A 65 22.16 -15.86 -3.22
C LEU A 65 22.82 -16.74 -4.27
N ALA A 66 23.10 -17.99 -3.90
CA ALA A 66 23.63 -19.00 -4.80
C ALA A 66 22.72 -19.15 -6.04
N ARG A 67 23.34 -19.11 -7.22
CA ARG A 67 22.70 -19.36 -8.52
C ARG A 67 22.22 -20.82 -8.59
N GLY A 68 20.96 -21.07 -8.23
CA GLY A 68 20.24 -22.29 -8.60
C GLY A 68 19.43 -22.09 -9.89
N PRO A 69 19.38 -23.07 -10.82
CA PRO A 69 18.52 -22.97 -12.00
C PRO A 69 17.05 -23.19 -11.56
N GLY A 70 16.24 -22.14 -11.60
CA GLY A 70 14.78 -22.25 -11.38
C GLY A 70 14.11 -21.20 -10.49
N LEU A 71 14.79 -20.12 -10.08
CA LEU A 71 14.16 -19.14 -9.19
C LEU A 71 13.10 -18.29 -9.92
N ILE A 72 11.84 -18.57 -9.59
CA ILE A 72 10.71 -17.66 -9.74
C ILE A 72 11.13 -16.32 -9.13
N ARG A 73 11.17 -15.25 -9.91
CA ARG A 73 11.34 -13.90 -9.36
C ARG A 73 10.21 -13.69 -8.35
N PRO A 74 10.49 -13.36 -7.08
CA PRO A 74 9.42 -13.05 -6.14
C PRO A 74 8.50 -12.00 -6.77
N SER A 75 7.26 -12.38 -7.02
CA SER A 75 6.25 -11.51 -7.61
C SER A 75 5.78 -10.52 -6.53
N GLY A 76 6.52 -9.43 -6.33
CA GLY A 76 6.17 -8.46 -5.30
C GLY A 76 7.06 -7.23 -5.26
N MET A 77 6.55 -6.16 -4.66
CA MET A 77 7.28 -4.92 -4.41
C MET A 77 8.17 -5.11 -3.18
N ALA A 78 9.48 -4.96 -3.34
CA ALA A 78 10.43 -5.01 -2.24
C ALA A 78 10.29 -3.78 -1.34
N LEU A 79 10.24 -3.99 -0.04
CA LEU A 79 10.26 -2.94 0.97
C LEU A 79 11.71 -2.60 1.38
N PRO A 80 11.98 -1.44 1.99
CA PRO A 80 13.30 -1.13 2.55
C PRO A 80 13.78 -2.23 3.49
N ALA A 81 15.04 -2.65 3.35
CA ALA A 81 15.64 -3.62 4.28
C ALA A 81 15.94 -2.97 5.63
N HIS A 82 15.81 -3.74 6.70
CA HIS A 82 16.13 -3.30 8.06
C HIS A 82 17.07 -4.28 8.74
N THR A 83 18.07 -3.77 9.46
CA THR A 83 18.96 -4.57 10.30
C THR A 83 18.54 -4.42 11.76
N LEU A 84 18.36 -5.54 12.45
CA LEU A 84 18.02 -5.63 13.87
C LEU A 84 19.22 -6.10 14.67
N PHE A 85 19.33 -5.63 15.92
CA PHE A 85 20.36 -6.03 16.86
C PHE A 85 19.74 -6.88 17.96
N LEU A 86 20.10 -8.16 18.00
CA LEU A 86 19.72 -9.09 19.04
C LEU A 86 20.82 -9.16 20.09
N ASN A 87 20.47 -8.98 21.37
CA ASN A 87 21.39 -9.19 22.48
C ASN A 87 20.76 -10.08 23.56
N LEU A 88 21.51 -11.07 24.03
CA LEU A 88 21.16 -11.94 25.15
C LEU A 88 22.29 -11.94 26.17
N VAL A 89 21.95 -11.73 27.44
CA VAL A 89 22.92 -11.73 28.55
C VAL A 89 22.41 -12.63 29.66
N CYS A 90 23.25 -13.56 30.11
CA CYS A 90 22.97 -14.53 31.14
C CYS A 90 24.00 -14.47 32.27
N PRO A 91 23.63 -14.79 33.53
CA PRO A 91 24.58 -14.83 34.65
C PRO A 91 25.63 -15.94 34.56
N GLN A 92 25.36 -16.99 33.79
CA GLN A 92 26.23 -18.16 33.60
C GLN A 92 26.17 -18.62 32.14
N PRO A 93 27.22 -19.32 31.64
CA PRO A 93 27.20 -19.90 30.31
C PRO A 93 26.06 -20.90 30.14
N ILE A 94 25.27 -20.72 29.09
CA ILE A 94 24.20 -21.64 28.68
C ILE A 94 24.39 -22.06 27.22
N ASN A 95 23.69 -23.10 26.81
CA ASN A 95 23.53 -23.37 25.39
C ASN A 95 22.70 -22.26 24.76
N LEU A 96 23.16 -21.80 23.59
CA LEU A 96 22.58 -20.68 22.88
C LEU A 96 21.92 -21.25 21.62
N THR A 97 20.61 -21.44 21.69
CA THR A 97 19.81 -21.90 20.55
C THR A 97 18.70 -20.89 20.33
N MET A 98 18.61 -20.37 19.12
CA MET A 98 17.68 -19.30 18.76
C MET A 98 16.67 -19.86 17.78
N LEU A 99 15.39 -19.85 18.16
CA LEU A 99 14.28 -20.28 17.32
C LEU A 99 13.42 -19.06 16.99
N PHE A 100 12.89 -19.01 15.77
CA PHE A 100 11.97 -17.95 15.36
C PHE A 100 10.60 -18.56 15.04
N HIS A 101 9.61 -18.18 15.83
CA HIS A 101 8.24 -18.61 15.67
C HIS A 101 7.45 -17.52 14.96
N ALA A 102 7.05 -17.78 13.71
CA ALA A 102 6.16 -16.93 12.95
C ALA A 102 5.41 -17.76 11.91
N PRO A 103 4.23 -17.31 11.43
CA PRO A 103 3.57 -17.94 10.30
C PRO A 103 4.50 -17.99 9.07
N SER A 104 4.56 -19.15 8.41
CA SER A 104 5.30 -19.33 7.16
C SER A 104 4.37 -19.25 5.96
N ARG A 105 4.86 -18.64 4.87
CA ARG A 105 4.17 -18.66 3.58
C ARG A 105 4.53 -19.90 2.80
N ASP A 106 5.80 -20.29 2.86
CA ASP A 106 6.39 -21.47 2.25
C ASP A 106 7.61 -21.93 3.08
N PRO A 107 8.27 -23.05 2.75
CA PRO A 107 9.41 -23.56 3.54
C PRO A 107 10.64 -22.64 3.61
N SER A 108 10.68 -21.54 2.85
CA SER A 108 11.82 -20.62 2.77
C SER A 108 11.48 -19.19 3.20
N THR A 109 10.19 -18.83 3.33
CA THR A 109 9.76 -17.46 3.64
C THR A 109 8.67 -17.40 4.71
N PHE A 110 8.71 -16.33 5.50
CA PHE A 110 7.69 -16.03 6.50
C PHE A 110 6.56 -15.20 5.89
N ASP A 111 5.34 -15.39 6.37
CA ASP A 111 4.17 -14.65 5.89
C ASP A 111 4.11 -13.24 6.49
N LEU A 112 3.88 -12.23 5.64
CA LEU A 112 3.73 -10.84 6.05
C LEU A 112 2.25 -10.47 6.23
N GLY A 113 1.56 -11.15 7.15
CA GLY A 113 0.15 -10.89 7.47
C GLY A 113 -0.78 -11.01 6.24
N GLY A 114 -0.48 -11.93 5.33
CA GLY A 114 -1.19 -12.14 4.06
C GLY A 114 -0.89 -11.11 2.96
N ALA A 115 -0.20 -10.00 3.25
CA ALA A 115 0.15 -8.99 2.26
C ALA A 115 1.30 -9.42 1.35
N GLY A 116 2.15 -10.33 1.83
CA GLY A 116 3.32 -10.80 1.10
C GLY A 116 4.18 -11.71 1.96
N PHE A 117 5.49 -11.53 1.96
CA PHE A 117 6.42 -12.39 2.68
C PHE A 117 7.70 -11.64 3.06
N TYR A 118 8.47 -12.22 3.98
CA TYR A 118 9.79 -11.72 4.34
C TYR A 118 10.79 -12.84 4.59
N THR A 119 12.06 -12.48 4.49
CA THR A 119 13.21 -13.35 4.76
C THR A 119 14.07 -12.75 5.85
N LEU A 120 14.72 -13.61 6.62
CA LEU A 120 15.64 -13.23 7.70
C LEU A 120 17.05 -13.73 7.37
N ARG A 121 18.06 -12.90 7.61
CA ARG A 121 19.47 -13.31 7.53
C ARG A 121 20.22 -12.92 8.78
N VAL A 122 20.93 -13.88 9.38
CA VAL A 122 21.70 -13.67 10.60
C VAL A 122 23.17 -13.56 10.24
N HIS A 123 23.86 -12.56 10.79
CA HIS A 123 25.31 -12.37 10.62
C HIS A 123 25.92 -11.65 11.82
N ASP A 124 27.26 -11.49 11.78
CA ASP A 124 28.04 -10.82 12.83
C ASP A 124 27.76 -11.38 14.24
N VAL A 125 27.54 -12.69 14.34
CA VAL A 125 27.26 -13.35 15.62
C VAL A 125 28.53 -13.39 16.46
N ARG A 126 28.42 -12.96 17.72
CA ARG A 126 29.48 -13.03 18.71
C ARG A 126 28.97 -13.68 19.98
N VAL A 127 29.80 -14.56 20.55
CA VAL A 127 29.58 -15.18 21.85
C VAL A 127 30.73 -14.81 22.76
N ASP A 128 30.39 -14.22 23.92
CA ASP A 128 31.36 -13.70 24.89
C ASP A 128 32.46 -12.84 24.20
N GLU A 129 32.02 -11.94 23.31
CA GLU A 129 32.82 -10.99 22.51
C GLU A 129 33.65 -11.60 21.37
N GLN A 130 33.62 -12.92 21.19
CA GLN A 130 34.36 -13.59 20.11
C GLN A 130 33.45 -13.93 18.93
N PRO A 131 33.86 -13.69 17.68
CA PRO A 131 33.10 -14.10 16.51
C PRO A 131 32.97 -15.63 16.45
N VAL A 132 31.86 -16.08 15.91
CA VAL A 132 31.50 -17.49 15.75
C VAL A 132 30.83 -17.70 14.41
N ASP A 133 30.94 -18.91 13.87
CA ASP A 133 30.12 -19.33 12.75
C ASP A 133 28.68 -19.59 13.23
N ILE A 134 27.74 -19.72 12.30
CA ILE A 134 26.32 -19.94 12.59
C ILE A 134 25.90 -21.28 11.99
N GLY A 135 25.43 -22.19 12.84
CA GLY A 135 24.89 -23.49 12.43
C GLY A 135 23.37 -23.47 12.37
N LEU A 136 22.78 -23.92 11.26
CA LEU A 136 21.33 -24.11 11.13
C LEU A 136 20.95 -25.52 11.58
N VAL A 137 20.02 -25.65 12.51
CA VAL A 137 19.56 -26.93 13.08
C VAL A 137 18.04 -27.01 13.07
N THR A 138 17.50 -28.21 12.84
CA THR A 138 16.04 -28.44 12.92
C THR A 138 15.63 -28.82 14.35
N VAL A 139 16.51 -29.52 15.08
CA VAL A 139 16.30 -29.92 16.47
C VAL A 139 17.54 -29.54 17.29
N PRO A 140 17.39 -28.95 18.49
CA PRO A 140 18.52 -28.69 19.38
C PRO A 140 19.33 -29.96 19.66
N GLY A 141 20.65 -29.91 19.44
CA GLY A 141 21.58 -31.03 19.68
C GLY A 141 21.86 -31.92 18.47
N GLU A 142 21.17 -31.74 17.34
CA GLU A 142 21.52 -32.39 16.07
C GLU A 142 22.68 -31.66 15.34
N PRO A 143 23.45 -32.36 14.48
CA PRO A 143 24.46 -31.70 13.67
C PRO A 143 23.81 -30.68 12.72
N PRO A 144 24.41 -29.49 12.54
CA PRO A 144 23.82 -28.47 11.68
C PRO A 144 23.81 -28.88 10.21
N SER A 145 22.72 -28.59 9.52
CA SER A 145 22.55 -28.83 8.09
C SER A 145 23.40 -27.90 7.23
N THR A 146 23.73 -26.72 7.78
CA THR A 146 24.57 -25.70 7.14
C THR A 146 25.33 -24.93 8.23
N ILE A 147 26.57 -24.56 7.94
CA ILE A 147 27.40 -23.67 8.76
C ILE A 147 27.84 -22.51 7.87
N ALA A 148 27.60 -21.27 8.30
CA ALA A 148 27.94 -20.06 7.54
C ALA A 148 28.18 -18.85 8.46
N GLU A 149 28.92 -17.85 7.97
CA GLU A 149 29.08 -16.54 8.62
C GLU A 149 27.84 -15.62 8.41
N LEU A 150 27.14 -15.82 7.29
CA LEU A 150 25.87 -15.20 6.93
C LEU A 150 24.87 -16.33 6.65
N LEU A 151 23.88 -16.47 7.52
CA LEU A 151 22.93 -17.59 7.48
C LEU A 151 21.53 -17.11 7.11
N GLU A 152 20.90 -17.74 6.13
CA GLU A 152 19.46 -17.56 5.87
C GLU A 152 18.65 -18.31 6.92
N TRP A 153 17.89 -17.57 7.73
CA TRP A 153 17.07 -18.14 8.79
C TRP A 153 15.70 -18.47 8.23
N VAL A 154 15.48 -19.75 7.97
CA VAL A 154 14.26 -20.30 7.36
C VAL A 154 13.26 -20.80 8.42
N PRO A 155 11.96 -20.92 8.08
CA PRO A 155 10.95 -21.49 8.98
C PRO A 155 11.33 -22.88 9.51
N GLU A 156 10.82 -23.22 10.71
CA GLU A 156 11.02 -24.51 11.38
C GLU A 156 12.49 -24.86 11.72
N HIS A 157 13.41 -23.88 11.62
CA HIS A 157 14.81 -24.08 11.97
C HIS A 157 15.25 -23.10 13.07
N ALA A 158 16.08 -23.61 13.97
CA ALA A 158 16.84 -22.81 14.89
C ALA A 158 18.26 -22.58 14.36
N TRP A 159 18.95 -21.59 14.92
CA TRP A 159 20.38 -21.45 14.74
C TRP A 159 21.13 -21.48 16.05
N VAL A 160 22.39 -21.94 15.97
CA VAL A 160 23.30 -22.11 17.10
C VAL A 160 24.67 -21.52 16.75
N PRO A 161 25.38 -20.89 17.71
CA PRO A 161 26.74 -20.40 17.49
C PRO A 161 27.73 -21.57 17.48
N MET A 162 28.63 -21.56 16.51
CA MET A 162 29.56 -22.64 16.21
C MET A 162 31.00 -22.16 16.22
N ARG A 163 31.92 -23.00 16.67
CA ARG A 163 33.37 -22.76 16.55
C ARG A 163 34.08 -24.08 16.31
N ALA A 164 34.92 -24.12 15.27
CA ALA A 164 35.64 -25.31 14.87
C ALA A 164 34.72 -26.56 14.74
N GLY A 165 33.50 -26.35 14.21
CA GLY A 165 32.52 -27.42 14.00
C GLY A 165 31.76 -27.89 15.24
N MET A 166 31.91 -27.25 16.40
CA MET A 166 31.18 -27.57 17.63
C MET A 166 30.32 -26.39 18.12
N GLN A 167 29.17 -26.68 18.71
CA GLN A 167 28.32 -25.66 19.34
C GLN A 167 29.05 -25.04 20.56
N VAL A 168 28.97 -23.71 20.70
CA VAL A 168 29.63 -22.96 21.77
C VAL A 168 28.60 -22.42 22.76
N PRO A 169 28.63 -22.84 24.05
CA PRO A 169 27.84 -22.18 25.08
C PRO A 169 28.45 -20.82 25.44
N GLY A 170 27.64 -19.92 25.99
CA GLY A 170 28.13 -18.60 26.38
C GLY A 170 27.22 -17.84 27.34
N SER A 171 27.76 -16.78 27.94
CA SER A 171 27.00 -15.90 28.84
C SER A 171 26.47 -14.66 28.14
N ARG A 172 27.06 -14.27 27.01
CA ARG A 172 26.65 -13.13 26.20
C ARG A 172 26.58 -13.52 24.73
N LEU A 173 25.50 -13.16 24.08
CA LEU A 173 25.33 -13.30 22.64
C LEU A 173 24.86 -11.98 22.04
N SER A 174 25.49 -11.60 20.93
CA SER A 174 25.07 -10.48 20.09
C SER A 174 25.02 -10.92 18.63
N ALA A 175 23.97 -10.53 17.91
CA ALA A 175 23.81 -10.85 16.48
C ALA A 175 23.13 -9.69 15.73
N GLN A 176 23.43 -9.57 14.43
CA GLN A 176 22.67 -8.74 13.51
C GLN A 176 21.74 -9.61 12.67
N ILE A 177 20.53 -9.10 12.43
CA ILE A 177 19.49 -9.80 11.67
C ILE A 177 18.96 -8.85 10.61
N ASP A 178 19.24 -9.14 9.34
CA ASP A 178 18.65 -8.43 8.21
C ASP A 178 17.25 -8.98 7.92
N VAL A 179 16.29 -8.07 7.80
CA VAL A 179 14.92 -8.33 7.39
C VAL A 179 14.69 -7.70 6.03
N GLN A 180 14.35 -8.54 5.05
CA GLN A 180 13.91 -8.10 3.74
C GLN A 180 12.48 -8.59 3.50
N ALA A 181 11.57 -7.65 3.24
CA ALA A 181 10.16 -7.92 3.00
C ALA A 181 9.74 -7.57 1.57
N TRP A 182 8.68 -8.23 1.11
CA TRP A 182 8.02 -7.98 -0.16
C TRP A 182 6.50 -8.02 0.01
N VAL A 183 5.78 -7.11 -0.65
CA VAL A 183 4.32 -7.15 -0.75
C VAL A 183 3.87 -7.68 -2.10
N THR A 184 2.93 -8.62 -2.09
CA THR A 184 2.41 -9.34 -3.27
C THR A 184 1.08 -8.76 -3.79
N ALA A 185 0.46 -7.83 -3.05
CA ALA A 185 -0.74 -7.15 -3.50
C ALA A 185 -0.43 -6.15 -4.62
N ASP A 186 -1.24 -6.15 -5.68
CA ASP A 186 -1.29 -4.99 -6.57
C ASP A 186 -1.87 -3.83 -5.77
N LEU A 187 -1.02 -2.91 -5.33
CA LEU A 187 -1.46 -1.68 -4.64
C LEU A 187 -2.46 -0.89 -5.50
N ALA A 188 -2.53 -1.12 -6.81
CA ALA A 188 -3.57 -0.51 -7.66
C ALA A 188 -4.98 -1.09 -7.43
N SER A 189 -5.09 -2.29 -6.85
CA SER A 189 -6.39 -2.88 -6.50
C SER A 189 -6.92 -2.44 -5.13
N VAL A 190 -6.08 -1.77 -4.33
CA VAL A 190 -6.45 -1.29 -2.99
C VAL A 190 -7.39 -0.11 -3.14
N ARG A 191 -8.67 -0.32 -2.82
CA ARG A 191 -9.72 0.72 -2.88
C ARG A 191 -9.88 1.50 -1.58
N ASP A 192 -9.52 0.86 -0.48
CA ASP A 192 -9.61 1.39 0.88
C ASP A 192 -8.26 1.24 1.57
N ALA A 193 -7.97 2.12 2.52
CA ALA A 193 -6.73 2.02 3.29
C ALA A 193 -6.64 0.64 3.97
N GLN A 194 -5.60 -0.12 3.66
CA GLN A 194 -5.38 -1.45 4.21
C GLN A 194 -4.10 -1.44 5.04
N ALA A 195 -4.22 -1.76 6.32
CA ALA A 195 -3.08 -2.00 7.19
C ALA A 195 -2.83 -3.50 7.33
N TRP A 196 -1.56 -3.88 7.41
CA TRP A 196 -1.15 -5.24 7.70
C TRP A 196 -0.12 -5.23 8.81
N GLU A 197 -0.22 -6.23 9.67
CA GLU A 197 0.71 -6.47 10.76
C GLU A 197 1.16 -7.93 10.70
N ALA A 198 2.43 -8.16 10.97
CA ALA A 198 3.00 -9.48 11.16
C ALA A 198 3.84 -9.45 12.44
N GLU A 199 3.72 -10.51 13.23
CA GLU A 199 4.49 -10.66 14.46
C GLU A 199 5.17 -12.04 14.46
N GLY A 200 6.42 -12.05 14.92
CA GLY A 200 7.15 -13.28 15.21
C GLY A 200 7.87 -13.18 16.54
N LEU A 201 8.15 -14.33 17.16
CA LEU A 201 8.83 -14.43 18.43
C LEU A 201 10.20 -15.10 18.23
N ILE A 202 11.26 -14.39 18.61
CA ILE A 202 12.58 -15.00 18.75
C ILE A 202 12.67 -15.59 20.16
N ASP A 203 12.80 -16.91 20.26
CA ASP A 203 12.89 -17.66 21.50
C ASP A 203 14.31 -18.21 21.72
N ALA A 204 14.83 -17.98 22.92
CA ALA A 204 16.04 -18.60 23.45
C ALA A 204 15.62 -19.57 24.56
N GLU A 205 15.32 -20.81 24.19
CA GLU A 205 14.64 -21.81 25.05
C GLU A 205 15.39 -22.05 26.38
N ASP A 206 16.71 -22.28 26.30
CA ASP A 206 17.56 -22.53 27.48
C ASP A 206 17.67 -21.30 28.41
N ALA A 207 17.55 -20.09 27.83
CA ALA A 207 17.51 -18.84 28.57
C ALA A 207 16.12 -18.56 29.17
N ARG A 208 15.07 -19.23 28.67
CA ARG A 208 13.65 -18.92 28.91
C ARG A 208 13.38 -17.44 28.68
N GLN A 209 13.90 -16.91 27.58
CA GLN A 209 13.70 -15.53 27.16
C GLN A 209 13.18 -15.51 25.73
N PHE A 210 12.27 -14.59 25.47
CA PHE A 210 11.76 -14.34 24.14
C PHE A 210 11.64 -12.83 23.90
N VAL A 211 11.76 -12.43 22.64
CA VAL A 211 11.54 -11.06 22.18
C VAL A 211 10.70 -11.07 20.91
N ALA A 212 9.79 -10.12 20.79
CA ALA A 212 8.93 -10.00 19.62
C ALA A 212 9.61 -9.16 18.52
N LEU A 213 9.42 -9.59 17.28
CA LEU A 213 9.66 -8.82 16.07
C LEU A 213 8.29 -8.49 15.46
N GLY A 214 7.85 -7.25 15.60
CA GLY A 214 6.68 -6.71 14.91
C GLY A 214 7.05 -6.09 13.56
N GLN A 215 6.17 -6.23 12.59
CA GLN A 215 6.24 -5.57 11.30
C GLN A 215 4.88 -4.98 10.96
N ARG A 216 4.84 -3.72 10.52
CA ARG A 216 3.61 -3.08 10.06
C ARG A 216 3.81 -2.30 8.78
N ALA A 217 2.79 -2.30 7.94
CA ALA A 217 2.73 -1.49 6.74
C ALA A 217 1.28 -1.06 6.46
N GLN A 218 1.10 0.07 5.77
CA GLN A 218 -0.20 0.55 5.35
C GLN A 218 -0.20 0.86 3.86
N ALA A 219 -1.12 0.27 3.10
CA ALA A 219 -1.46 0.74 1.76
C ALA A 219 -2.57 1.79 1.85
N MET A 220 -2.40 2.89 1.13
CA MET A 220 -3.48 3.85 0.87
C MET A 220 -3.72 3.95 -0.64
N PRO A 221 -4.98 4.02 -1.09
CA PRO A 221 -5.28 4.33 -2.48
C PRO A 221 -4.67 5.68 -2.88
N SER A 222 -4.18 5.77 -4.11
CA SER A 222 -3.76 7.06 -4.66
C SER A 222 -5.00 7.94 -4.85
N ALA A 223 -4.92 9.20 -4.41
CA ALA A 223 -6.03 10.14 -4.51
C ALA A 223 -5.55 11.45 -5.13
N CYS A 224 -6.33 12.00 -6.04
CA CYS A 224 -6.07 13.23 -6.75
C CYS A 224 -7.02 14.34 -6.30
N THR A 225 -6.47 15.53 -6.09
CA THR A 225 -7.25 16.74 -5.78
C THR A 225 -7.46 17.55 -7.05
N PRO A 226 -8.70 17.65 -7.58
CA PRO A 226 -8.99 18.47 -8.75
C PRO A 226 -9.04 19.95 -8.41
N ARG A 227 -8.58 20.80 -9.33
CA ARG A 227 -8.76 22.25 -9.29
C ARG A 227 -9.12 22.77 -10.68
N LEU A 228 -10.08 23.68 -10.74
CA LEU A 228 -10.44 24.42 -11.94
C LEU A 228 -10.05 25.89 -11.77
N SER A 229 -9.38 26.46 -12.77
CA SER A 229 -8.96 27.86 -12.76
C SER A 229 -9.16 28.53 -14.13
N PRO A 230 -10.09 29.50 -14.25
CA PRO A 230 -11.08 29.87 -13.25
C PRO A 230 -12.18 28.80 -13.09
N ALA A 231 -12.79 28.70 -11.90
CA ALA A 231 -13.91 27.79 -11.65
C ALA A 231 -15.26 28.33 -12.15
N THR A 232 -15.34 29.63 -12.44
CA THR A 232 -16.52 30.30 -12.98
C THR A 232 -16.11 31.14 -14.17
N LEU A 233 -16.83 31.01 -15.28
CA LEU A 233 -16.65 31.82 -16.47
C LEU A 233 -17.75 32.86 -16.55
N ASP A 234 -17.36 34.14 -16.50
CA ASP A 234 -18.28 35.24 -16.77
C ASP A 234 -18.34 35.49 -18.28
N LEU A 235 -19.55 35.35 -18.83
CA LEU A 235 -19.82 35.63 -20.24
C LEU A 235 -20.03 37.12 -20.51
N GLY A 236 -20.23 37.91 -19.45
CA GLY A 236 -20.58 39.31 -19.50
C GLY A 236 -22.00 39.56 -20.02
N THR A 237 -22.37 40.82 -20.14
CA THR A 237 -23.65 41.23 -20.73
C THR A 237 -23.57 41.20 -22.25
N VAL A 238 -24.43 40.41 -22.89
CA VAL A 238 -24.55 40.35 -24.36
C VAL A 238 -25.79 41.12 -24.80
N PRO A 239 -25.65 42.28 -25.48
CA PRO A 239 -26.79 43.02 -26.01
C PRO A 239 -27.57 42.18 -27.02
N ARG A 240 -28.90 42.18 -26.95
CA ARG A 240 -29.74 41.45 -27.91
C ARG A 240 -29.50 41.87 -29.36
N SER A 241 -29.12 43.13 -29.60
CA SER A 241 -28.73 43.64 -30.92
C SER A 241 -27.51 42.95 -31.52
N ASN A 242 -26.68 42.30 -30.69
CA ASN A 242 -25.49 41.57 -31.11
C ASN A 242 -25.80 40.09 -31.38
N LEU A 243 -27.04 39.64 -31.14
CA LEU A 243 -27.47 38.29 -31.43
C LEU A 243 -28.02 38.20 -32.87
N HIS A 244 -27.70 37.11 -33.55
CA HIS A 244 -28.32 36.79 -34.83
C HIS A 244 -29.81 36.45 -34.64
N ALA A 245 -30.64 36.90 -35.58
CA ALA A 245 -32.09 36.69 -35.51
C ALA A 245 -32.47 35.20 -35.61
N ASP A 246 -31.85 34.47 -36.54
CA ASP A 246 -32.30 33.13 -36.96
C ASP A 246 -31.25 32.03 -36.75
N PHE A 247 -30.04 32.38 -36.33
CA PHE A 247 -28.93 31.45 -36.15
C PHE A 247 -28.28 31.61 -34.77
N ALA A 248 -27.56 30.57 -34.35
CA ALA A 248 -26.75 30.60 -33.14
C ALA A 248 -25.75 31.76 -33.18
N THR A 249 -25.55 32.44 -32.06
CA THR A 249 -24.51 33.46 -31.92
C THR A 249 -23.35 32.90 -31.10
N ALA A 250 -22.21 32.68 -31.75
CA ALA A 250 -21.00 32.22 -31.07
C ALA A 250 -20.35 33.37 -30.29
N LEU A 251 -19.97 33.10 -29.04
CA LEU A 251 -19.18 34.02 -28.22
C LEU A 251 -17.69 33.73 -28.38
N ALA A 252 -16.84 34.64 -27.89
CA ALA A 252 -15.40 34.44 -27.87
C ALA A 252 -15.04 33.19 -27.03
N PRO A 253 -14.19 32.27 -27.54
CA PRO A 253 -13.76 31.10 -26.80
C PRO A 253 -13.12 31.46 -25.46
N ARG A 254 -13.36 30.65 -24.45
CA ARG A 254 -12.76 30.77 -23.11
C ARG A 254 -11.94 29.54 -22.80
N THR A 255 -10.94 29.67 -21.93
CA THR A 255 -10.15 28.53 -21.47
C THR A 255 -10.22 28.43 -19.95
N VAL A 256 -10.44 27.20 -19.46
CA VAL A 256 -10.34 26.83 -18.04
C VAL A 256 -9.20 25.84 -17.89
N GLN A 257 -8.40 25.97 -16.84
CA GLN A 257 -7.35 25.00 -16.52
C GLN A 257 -7.87 23.96 -15.53
N LEU A 258 -7.87 22.69 -15.91
CA LEU A 258 -8.02 21.55 -15.01
C LEU A 258 -6.65 21.11 -14.52
N GLN A 259 -6.47 21.10 -13.21
CA GLN A 259 -5.28 20.56 -12.56
C GLN A 259 -5.66 19.39 -11.64
N LEU A 260 -4.97 18.27 -11.77
CA LEU A 260 -5.06 17.16 -10.82
C LEU A 260 -3.71 17.01 -10.13
N ASN A 261 -3.70 17.01 -8.79
CA ASN A 261 -2.50 16.75 -8.01
C ASN A 261 -2.75 15.51 -7.15
N CYS A 262 -2.00 14.43 -7.40
CA CYS A 262 -2.20 13.14 -6.78
C CYS A 262 -1.18 12.89 -5.66
N SER A 263 -1.60 12.14 -4.63
CA SER A 263 -0.70 11.70 -3.54
C SER A 263 0.33 10.64 -3.98
N GLY A 264 0.16 10.13 -5.20
CA GLY A 264 1.04 9.22 -5.93
C GLY A 264 0.43 8.85 -7.27
N PRO A 265 1.09 8.02 -8.10
CA PRO A 265 0.69 7.84 -9.48
C PRO A 265 -0.66 7.13 -9.61
N ALA A 266 -1.67 7.85 -10.06
CA ALA A 266 -3.03 7.35 -10.17
C ALA A 266 -3.37 6.99 -11.62
N LEU A 267 -3.94 5.80 -11.84
CA LEU A 267 -4.59 5.49 -13.11
C LEU A 267 -6.01 6.05 -13.06
N LEU A 268 -6.32 7.01 -13.92
CA LEU A 268 -7.59 7.73 -13.85
C LEU A 268 -8.13 8.09 -15.23
N ALA A 269 -9.44 8.32 -15.23
CA ALA A 269 -10.18 9.01 -16.26
C ALA A 269 -10.97 10.18 -15.64
N VAL A 270 -11.53 11.02 -16.49
CA VAL A 270 -12.51 12.05 -16.12
C VAL A 270 -13.79 11.86 -16.91
N LYS A 271 -14.91 12.17 -16.28
CA LYS A 271 -16.22 12.20 -16.94
C LYS A 271 -16.91 13.53 -16.68
N LEU A 272 -17.77 13.93 -17.62
CA LEU A 272 -18.43 15.22 -17.59
C LEU A 272 -19.93 15.03 -17.45
N LEU A 273 -20.55 15.76 -16.52
CA LEU A 273 -21.99 15.73 -16.27
C LEU A 273 -22.54 17.14 -16.43
N ASP A 274 -23.60 17.28 -17.22
CA ASP A 274 -24.32 18.54 -17.32
C ASP A 274 -25.27 18.66 -16.13
N ASN A 275 -25.11 19.71 -15.33
CA ASN A 275 -25.97 19.95 -14.18
C ASN A 275 -27.27 20.66 -14.58
N ARG A 276 -27.45 20.96 -15.87
CA ARG A 276 -28.65 21.59 -16.44
C ARG A 276 -29.29 20.64 -17.45
N ALA A 277 -30.61 20.50 -17.38
CA ALA A 277 -31.35 19.68 -18.35
C ALA A 277 -31.61 20.46 -19.64
N GLY A 278 -31.71 19.73 -20.76
CA GLY A 278 -32.32 20.25 -21.99
C GLY A 278 -31.37 20.52 -23.16
N ALA A 279 -30.05 20.33 -23.04
CA ALA A 279 -29.09 20.65 -24.11
C ALA A 279 -29.42 19.97 -25.46
N ASP A 280 -30.03 18.79 -25.41
CA ASP A 280 -30.44 18.01 -26.59
C ASP A 280 -31.58 18.68 -27.37
N ALA A 281 -32.35 19.57 -26.73
CA ALA A 281 -33.39 20.37 -27.38
C ALA A 281 -32.85 21.53 -28.22
N ALA A 282 -31.53 21.81 -28.18
CA ALA A 282 -30.90 22.90 -28.92
C ALA A 282 -30.65 22.57 -30.40
N GLY A 283 -31.69 22.22 -31.17
CA GLY A 283 -31.57 21.89 -32.60
C GLY A 283 -30.97 22.99 -33.47
N TRP A 284 -30.94 24.23 -32.98
CA TRP A 284 -30.34 25.41 -33.62
C TRP A 284 -28.82 25.52 -33.46
N ALA A 285 -28.21 24.75 -32.56
CA ALA A 285 -26.77 24.79 -32.31
C ALA A 285 -25.98 24.17 -33.47
N ALA A 286 -24.95 24.88 -33.94
CA ALA A 286 -24.10 24.45 -35.06
C ALA A 286 -22.69 24.07 -34.57
N GLY A 287 -22.03 23.09 -35.19
CA GLY A 287 -20.63 22.77 -34.90
C GLY A 287 -20.34 22.08 -33.55
N VAL A 288 -21.30 22.04 -32.63
CA VAL A 288 -21.25 21.19 -31.43
C VAL A 288 -22.21 20.02 -31.65
N PRO A 289 -21.70 18.81 -31.96
CA PRO A 289 -22.55 17.63 -32.13
C PRO A 289 -23.14 17.20 -30.79
N ASP A 290 -24.40 16.76 -30.79
CA ASP A 290 -24.92 15.89 -29.72
C ASP A 290 -24.05 14.63 -29.70
N PRO A 291 -23.46 14.24 -28.56
CA PRO A 291 -23.80 14.56 -27.16
C PRO A 291 -22.81 15.47 -26.42
N GLY A 292 -22.04 16.28 -27.14
CA GLY A 292 -21.12 17.25 -26.57
C GLY A 292 -21.74 18.61 -26.24
N ARG A 293 -23.08 18.69 -26.15
CA ARG A 293 -23.81 19.94 -25.86
C ARG A 293 -24.14 20.00 -24.38
N PHE A 294 -23.71 21.07 -23.72
CA PHE A 294 -24.09 21.37 -22.34
C PHE A 294 -25.02 22.58 -22.31
N ALA A 295 -26.07 22.54 -21.49
CA ALA A 295 -27.13 23.54 -21.52
C ALA A 295 -26.75 24.83 -20.78
N ILE A 296 -27.13 25.96 -21.37
CA ILE A 296 -27.24 27.25 -20.69
C ILE A 296 -28.72 27.62 -20.66
N THR A 297 -29.26 27.73 -19.45
CA THR A 297 -30.69 27.88 -19.22
C THR A 297 -30.97 29.22 -18.56
N PRO A 298 -32.09 29.90 -18.89
CA PRO A 298 -32.56 31.00 -18.07
C PRO A 298 -33.19 30.44 -16.78
N ARG A 299 -33.39 31.32 -15.78
CA ARG A 299 -34.06 30.93 -14.52
C ARG A 299 -35.46 30.36 -14.70
N GLU A 300 -36.17 30.80 -15.74
CA GLU A 300 -37.56 30.40 -16.01
C GLU A 300 -37.67 29.05 -16.75
N GLY A 301 -36.54 28.49 -17.20
CA GLY A 301 -36.46 27.21 -17.89
C GLY A 301 -36.35 27.32 -19.43
N GLY A 302 -36.09 26.20 -20.08
CA GLY A 302 -35.76 26.15 -21.52
C GLY A 302 -34.26 26.32 -21.78
N VAL A 303 -33.87 26.38 -23.06
CA VAL A 303 -32.47 26.47 -23.48
C VAL A 303 -32.23 27.75 -24.26
N ALA A 304 -31.47 28.65 -23.66
CA ALA A 304 -31.13 29.96 -24.23
C ALA A 304 -29.67 30.03 -24.72
N GLY A 305 -28.88 29.00 -24.42
CA GLY A 305 -27.54 28.82 -24.97
C GLY A 305 -27.07 27.39 -24.79
N ILE A 306 -25.95 27.06 -25.41
CA ILE A 306 -25.19 25.85 -25.14
C ILE A 306 -23.70 26.18 -25.02
N TYR A 307 -22.94 25.27 -24.45
CA TYR A 307 -21.49 25.27 -24.56
C TYR A 307 -20.95 23.88 -24.89
N GLY A 308 -19.87 23.85 -25.67
CA GLY A 308 -19.06 22.67 -25.92
C GLY A 308 -17.75 22.77 -25.15
N LEU A 309 -17.19 21.62 -24.81
CA LEU A 309 -15.90 21.51 -24.12
C LEU A 309 -14.95 20.71 -25.00
N SER A 310 -13.67 21.08 -25.06
CA SER A 310 -12.62 20.28 -25.68
C SER A 310 -11.31 20.40 -24.90
N PHE A 311 -10.47 19.36 -24.92
CA PHE A 311 -9.12 19.48 -24.35
C PHE A 311 -8.21 20.21 -25.33
N GLY A 312 -7.38 21.12 -24.80
CA GLY A 312 -6.16 21.56 -25.46
C GLY A 312 -5.00 20.60 -25.17
N ALA A 313 -3.76 21.09 -25.25
CA ALA A 313 -2.58 20.28 -24.98
C ALA A 313 -2.51 19.84 -23.50
N VAL A 314 -2.78 18.56 -23.25
CA VAL A 314 -2.73 17.97 -21.91
C VAL A 314 -1.31 17.59 -21.55
N MET A 315 -0.86 18.03 -20.38
CA MET A 315 0.43 17.64 -19.82
C MET A 315 0.20 16.77 -18.58
N ALA A 316 0.95 15.68 -18.46
CA ALA A 316 1.06 14.92 -17.22
C ALA A 316 2.53 14.71 -16.87
N ASP A 317 2.92 15.00 -15.63
CA ASP A 317 4.28 14.78 -15.12
C ASP A 317 5.39 15.40 -16.01
N GLY A 318 5.08 16.56 -16.62
CA GLY A 318 5.97 17.27 -17.53
C GLY A 318 6.03 16.71 -18.95
N GLN A 319 5.23 15.69 -19.28
CA GLN A 319 5.14 15.09 -20.61
C GLN A 319 3.82 15.44 -21.30
N LEU A 320 3.86 15.59 -22.63
CA LEU A 320 2.66 15.76 -23.45
C LEU A 320 1.90 14.44 -23.52
N MET A 321 0.61 14.49 -23.26
CA MET A 321 -0.27 13.33 -23.25
C MET A 321 -1.22 13.35 -24.43
N GLN A 322 -1.62 12.16 -24.87
CA GLN A 322 -2.73 11.95 -25.77
C GLN A 322 -4.00 11.67 -24.94
N VAL A 323 -5.13 12.23 -25.35
CA VAL A 323 -6.42 11.89 -24.76
C VAL A 323 -6.93 10.60 -25.41
N VAL A 324 -7.43 9.68 -24.59
CA VAL A 324 -8.12 8.48 -25.02
C VAL A 324 -9.52 8.46 -24.41
N GLU A 325 -10.47 7.88 -25.10
CA GLU A 325 -11.85 7.76 -24.65
C GLU A 325 -12.25 6.29 -24.49
N GLY A 326 -13.17 6.04 -23.57
CA GLY A 326 -13.70 4.72 -23.25
C GLY A 326 -15.17 4.78 -22.86
N ALA A 327 -15.86 3.65 -22.97
CA ALA A 327 -17.28 3.54 -22.68
C ALA A 327 -17.54 2.94 -21.27
N GLY A 328 -18.42 3.59 -20.52
CA GLY A 328 -18.79 3.26 -19.14
C GLY A 328 -17.78 3.74 -18.10
N GLU A 329 -18.22 3.82 -16.83
CA GLU A 329 -17.34 4.22 -15.71
C GLU A 329 -16.17 3.25 -15.48
N ARG A 330 -16.26 2.01 -15.99
CA ARG A 330 -15.22 0.99 -15.88
C ARG A 330 -14.71 0.58 -17.25
N ALA A 331 -14.43 1.56 -18.10
CA ALA A 331 -13.92 1.33 -19.44
C ALA A 331 -12.63 0.48 -19.37
N SER A 332 -12.67 -0.67 -20.04
CA SER A 332 -11.51 -1.56 -20.19
C SER A 332 -10.90 -1.50 -21.60
N THR A 333 -11.59 -0.84 -22.53
CA THR A 333 -11.18 -0.63 -23.91
C THR A 333 -11.13 0.86 -24.21
N TRP A 334 -10.07 1.29 -24.89
CA TRP A 334 -9.76 2.69 -25.11
C TRP A 334 -9.47 2.94 -26.59
N SER A 335 -9.95 4.08 -27.10
CA SER A 335 -9.64 4.58 -28.42
C SER A 335 -9.03 5.98 -28.36
N PRO A 336 -8.16 6.37 -29.30
CA PRO A 336 -7.70 7.75 -29.39
C PRO A 336 -8.86 8.73 -29.51
N HIS A 337 -8.84 9.79 -28.70
CA HIS A 337 -9.74 10.93 -28.84
C HIS A 337 -8.99 12.03 -29.60
N PRO A 338 -9.43 12.46 -30.80
CA PRO A 338 -8.67 13.41 -31.60
C PRO A 338 -8.58 14.80 -30.96
N ASP A 339 -7.41 15.43 -31.03
CA ASP A 339 -7.16 16.76 -30.45
C ASP A 339 -8.19 17.80 -30.89
N GLY A 340 -8.70 18.59 -29.93
CA GLY A 340 -9.71 19.62 -30.17
C GLY A 340 -11.12 19.09 -30.48
N SER A 341 -11.33 17.77 -30.45
CA SER A 341 -12.67 17.21 -30.60
C SER A 341 -13.55 17.54 -29.38
N PRO A 342 -14.87 17.69 -29.58
CA PRO A 342 -15.79 17.93 -28.48
C PRO A 342 -15.84 16.76 -27.50
N LEU A 343 -15.77 17.08 -26.21
CA LEU A 343 -16.05 16.17 -25.11
C LEU A 343 -17.55 15.93 -25.03
N GLN A 344 -17.90 14.69 -24.79
CA GLN A 344 -19.26 14.21 -24.68
C GLN A 344 -19.69 14.16 -23.22
N ARG A 345 -20.98 14.36 -22.99
CA ARG A 345 -21.55 14.18 -21.66
C ARG A 345 -21.67 12.71 -21.31
N PHE A 346 -21.35 12.38 -20.07
CA PHE A 346 -21.40 11.02 -19.55
C PHE A 346 -22.85 10.53 -19.38
N ASP A 347 -23.78 11.39 -18.97
CA ASP A 347 -25.20 11.04 -18.85
C ASP A 347 -25.88 10.74 -20.20
N ALA A 348 -25.29 11.18 -21.32
CA ALA A 348 -25.79 10.93 -22.67
C ALA A 348 -25.13 9.72 -23.38
N GLN A 349 -23.81 9.51 -23.24
CA GLN A 349 -23.09 8.41 -23.93
C GLN A 349 -22.25 7.51 -23.03
N SER A 350 -22.24 7.76 -21.72
CA SER A 350 -21.37 7.05 -20.77
C SER A 350 -19.87 7.15 -21.14
N THR A 351 -19.43 8.21 -21.81
CA THR A 351 -18.04 8.38 -22.25
C THR A 351 -17.15 8.91 -21.13
N VAL A 352 -16.00 8.26 -20.91
CA VAL A 352 -14.93 8.73 -20.01
C VAL A 352 -13.67 9.03 -20.80
N TYR A 353 -12.84 9.96 -20.30
CA TYR A 353 -11.61 10.41 -20.94
C TYR A 353 -10.40 10.15 -20.06
N ALA A 354 -9.41 9.43 -20.55
CA ALA A 354 -8.17 9.16 -19.84
C ALA A 354 -6.96 9.67 -20.64
N PHE A 355 -5.77 9.54 -20.05
CA PHE A 355 -4.55 10.15 -20.56
C PHE A 355 -3.50 9.09 -20.81
N ALA A 356 -3.06 8.96 -22.06
CA ALA A 356 -2.09 7.97 -22.50
C ALA A 356 -0.83 8.66 -23.04
N GLN A 357 0.29 7.93 -23.07
CA GLN A 357 1.45 8.40 -23.80
C GLN A 357 1.12 8.46 -25.31
N PRO A 358 1.69 9.42 -26.06
CA PRO A 358 1.48 9.52 -27.50
C PRO A 358 1.73 8.18 -28.21
N GLY A 359 0.79 7.77 -29.07
CA GLY A 359 0.87 6.51 -29.82
C GLY A 359 0.44 5.26 -29.03
N HIS A 360 0.03 5.41 -27.77
CA HIS A 360 -0.51 4.32 -26.96
C HIS A 360 -2.01 4.52 -26.73
N ALA A 361 -2.77 3.41 -26.73
CA ALA A 361 -4.20 3.44 -26.43
C ALA A 361 -4.50 3.21 -24.94
N VAL A 362 -3.55 2.69 -24.18
CA VAL A 362 -3.75 2.36 -22.76
C VAL A 362 -3.42 3.57 -21.89
N PRO A 363 -4.30 3.98 -20.96
CA PRO A 363 -4.03 5.07 -20.04
C PRO A 363 -2.77 4.84 -19.21
N ALA A 364 -2.06 5.92 -18.93
CA ALA A 364 -0.91 5.95 -18.05
C ALA A 364 -1.30 6.42 -16.64
N ALA A 365 -0.51 6.00 -15.66
CA ALA A 365 -0.57 6.59 -14.33
C ALA A 365 -0.07 8.03 -14.36
N VAL A 366 -0.69 8.93 -13.60
CA VAL A 366 -0.28 10.35 -13.50
C VAL A 366 -0.13 10.79 -12.05
N ASP A 367 0.90 11.58 -11.74
CA ASP A 367 1.03 12.27 -10.45
C ASP A 367 0.41 13.67 -10.52
N ASN A 368 0.75 14.43 -11.57
CA ASN A 368 0.30 15.79 -11.79
C ASN A 368 -0.22 15.93 -13.21
N LEU A 369 -1.48 16.33 -13.36
CA LEU A 369 -2.11 16.59 -14.65
C LEU A 369 -2.42 18.09 -14.77
N SER A 370 -2.12 18.66 -15.94
CA SER A 370 -2.53 20.00 -16.34
C SER A 370 -3.20 19.91 -17.71
N ALA A 371 -4.51 20.12 -17.76
CA ALA A 371 -5.32 20.04 -18.96
C ALA A 371 -6.07 21.37 -19.19
N PRO A 372 -5.68 22.17 -20.21
CA PRO A 372 -6.52 23.28 -20.65
C PRO A 372 -7.80 22.72 -21.27
N ILE A 373 -8.93 23.25 -20.87
CA ILE A 373 -10.26 22.96 -21.41
C ILE A 373 -10.74 24.22 -22.14
N GLN A 374 -10.94 24.09 -23.45
CA GLN A 374 -11.59 25.13 -24.24
C GLN A 374 -13.11 25.05 -24.05
N VAL A 375 -13.73 26.21 -23.93
CA VAL A 375 -15.17 26.38 -23.73
C VAL A 375 -15.71 27.26 -24.84
N ASP A 376 -16.48 26.65 -25.73
CA ASP A 376 -17.09 27.31 -26.88
C ASP A 376 -18.58 27.52 -26.61
N VAL A 377 -18.97 28.78 -26.40
CA VAL A 377 -20.35 29.14 -26.04
C VAL A 377 -21.11 29.63 -27.25
N GLN A 378 -22.36 29.15 -27.42
CA GLN A 378 -23.29 29.65 -28.41
C GLN A 378 -24.61 30.03 -27.75
N LEU A 379 -25.10 31.23 -28.06
CA LEU A 379 -26.41 31.70 -27.63
C LEU A 379 -27.48 31.42 -28.69
N ALA A 380 -28.69 31.15 -28.24
CA ALA A 380 -29.82 30.85 -29.11
C ALA A 380 -30.15 32.04 -30.02
N PRO A 381 -30.77 31.79 -31.19
CA PRO A 381 -31.26 32.86 -32.06
C PRO A 381 -32.16 33.84 -31.31
N ALA A 382 -32.02 35.14 -31.60
CA ALA A 382 -32.82 36.17 -30.96
C ALA A 382 -34.33 35.99 -31.21
N SER A 383 -34.75 35.31 -32.29
CA SER A 383 -36.16 34.98 -32.55
C SER A 383 -36.73 33.92 -31.59
N THR A 384 -35.87 33.07 -31.02
CA THR A 384 -36.26 31.99 -30.09
C THR A 384 -36.23 32.40 -28.62
N LEU A 385 -35.55 33.50 -28.30
CA LEU A 385 -35.51 34.06 -26.96
C LEU A 385 -36.73 34.94 -26.74
N GLU A 386 -37.40 34.81 -25.60
CA GLU A 386 -38.52 35.69 -25.26
C GLU A 386 -38.08 37.16 -25.31
N GLY A 387 -38.96 38.04 -25.80
CA GLY A 387 -38.69 39.48 -25.87
C GLY A 387 -38.98 40.15 -24.52
N GLY A 388 -38.13 41.07 -24.09
CA GLY A 388 -38.32 41.77 -22.80
C GLY A 388 -37.00 42.10 -22.11
N ASP A 389 -37.05 42.15 -20.77
CA ASP A 389 -35.98 42.51 -19.84
C ASP A 389 -34.73 41.62 -19.95
N GLU A 390 -33.70 41.98 -19.19
CA GLU A 390 -32.45 41.21 -19.05
C GLU A 390 -32.72 39.75 -18.62
N ILE A 391 -32.23 38.79 -19.42
CA ILE A 391 -32.33 37.37 -19.12
C ILE A 391 -31.02 36.91 -18.49
N LEU A 392 -31.06 36.47 -17.23
CA LEU A 392 -29.92 35.83 -16.58
C LEU A 392 -29.76 34.41 -17.10
N LEU A 393 -28.61 34.15 -17.70
CA LEU A 393 -28.24 32.87 -18.29
C LEU A 393 -27.17 32.20 -17.44
N ASP A 394 -27.38 30.92 -17.12
CA ASP A 394 -26.37 30.15 -16.42
C ASP A 394 -26.32 28.69 -16.87
N GLY A 395 -25.11 28.14 -16.85
CA GLY A 395 -24.78 26.76 -17.18
C GLY A 395 -23.85 26.20 -16.11
N SER A 396 -23.84 24.88 -15.93
CA SER A 396 -22.99 24.24 -14.93
C SER A 396 -22.62 22.83 -15.35
N VAL A 397 -21.34 22.50 -15.24
CA VAL A 397 -20.78 21.18 -15.55
C VAL A 397 -20.01 20.66 -14.34
N THR A 398 -20.18 19.37 -14.05
CA THR A 398 -19.36 18.64 -13.08
C THR A 398 -18.34 17.81 -13.82
N ILE A 399 -17.06 17.94 -13.47
CA ILE A 399 -15.99 17.05 -13.91
C ILE A 399 -15.66 16.10 -12.75
N GLU A 400 -15.96 14.82 -12.93
CA GLU A 400 -15.69 13.79 -11.93
C GLU A 400 -14.45 12.97 -12.30
N ILE A 401 -13.61 12.66 -11.31
CA ILE A 401 -12.49 11.73 -11.46
C ILE A 401 -12.99 10.31 -11.29
N VAL A 402 -12.59 9.43 -12.21
CA VAL A 402 -12.85 7.99 -12.17
C VAL A 402 -11.52 7.26 -12.03
N TYR A 403 -11.29 6.60 -10.89
CA TYR A 403 -10.11 5.75 -10.71
C TYR A 403 -10.31 4.41 -11.42
N LEU A 404 -9.34 4.01 -12.24
CA LEU A 404 -9.42 2.87 -13.17
C LEU A 404 -8.82 1.59 -12.60
#